data_AF-A0A328B0R2-F1
#
_entry.id   AF-A0A328B0R2-F1
#
_cell.length_a   1.000
_cell.length_b   1.000
_cell.length_c   1.000
_cell.angle_alpha   90.00
_cell.angle_beta   90.00
_cell.angle_gamma   90.00
#
_symmetry.space_group_name_H-M   'P 1'
#
loop_
_entity.id
_entity.type
_entity.pdbx_description
1 polymer ?
#
loop_
_entity_poly.entity_id
_entity_poly.type
_entity_poly.pdbx_seq_one_letter_code
_entity_poly.pdbx_strand_id
1 'polypeptide(L)'
;MSASGFEATLAAIFTDCEQAVSERLAKEKAKAENLQALGARRFAYTVAEAIEEEVGPAVAAALASYDGAINRPILPNERWEVALKSRIGHAVDAGMRLGSGGHENAPWKPLLAEEAPALKARLLAIADAHFRQLGKARRRGGPRRGWLPEPALRSALFVVGLVVGALVVQLLHR
;
A
#
# COMPACT_ATOMS: atom_id res chain seq x y z
N MET A 1 -16.12 -3.05 -0.41
CA MET A 1 -15.70 -2.15 0.68
C MET A 1 -15.91 -0.73 0.20
N SER A 2 -16.53 0.15 0.98
CA SER A 2 -16.58 1.58 0.66
C SER A 2 -15.21 2.23 0.97
N ALA A 3 -14.95 3.42 0.42
CA ALA A 3 -13.75 4.18 0.78
C ALA A 3 -13.64 4.44 2.29
N SER A 4 -14.77 4.79 2.92
CA SER A 4 -14.87 4.95 4.38
C SER A 4 -14.55 3.68 5.16
N GLY A 5 -14.97 2.51 4.65
CA GLY A 5 -14.68 1.22 5.28
C GLY A 5 -13.19 0.87 5.22
N PHE A 6 -12.53 1.15 4.10
CA PHE A 6 -11.09 0.94 3.96
C PHE A 6 -10.28 1.86 4.86
N GLU A 7 -10.63 3.16 4.91
CA GLU A 7 -9.96 4.11 5.81
C GLU A 7 -10.15 3.75 7.29
N ALA A 8 -11.32 3.23 7.69
CA ALA A 8 -11.55 2.74 9.04
C ALA A 8 -10.68 1.51 9.37
N THR A 9 -10.54 0.56 8.43
CA THR A 9 -9.66 -0.61 8.61
C THR A 9 -8.19 -0.19 8.71
N LEU A 10 -7.72 0.73 7.87
CA LEU A 10 -6.37 1.29 7.98
C LEU A 10 -6.17 1.98 9.33
N ALA A 11 -7.14 2.78 9.79
CA ALA A 11 -7.06 3.45 11.08
C ALA A 11 -6.93 2.46 12.24
N ALA A 12 -7.67 1.34 12.20
CA ALA A 12 -7.56 0.29 13.22
C ALA A 12 -6.15 -0.33 13.22
N ILE A 13 -5.65 -0.77 12.05
CA ILE A 13 -4.33 -1.39 11.91
C ILE A 13 -3.21 -0.48 12.45
N PHE A 14 -3.25 0.80 12.09
CA PHE A 14 -2.22 1.75 12.52
C PHE A 14 -2.39 2.21 13.97
N THR A 15 -3.60 2.22 14.52
CA THR A 15 -3.81 2.44 15.97
C THR A 15 -3.19 1.32 16.79
N ASP A 16 -3.43 0.06 16.39
CA ASP A 16 -2.85 -1.10 17.08
C ASP A 16 -1.32 -1.10 16.98
N CYS A 17 -0.79 -0.72 15.81
CA CYS A 17 0.64 -0.53 15.59
C CYS A 17 1.24 0.56 16.49
N GLU A 18 0.60 1.72 16.59
CA GLU A 18 1.07 2.81 17.47
C GLU A 18 1.12 2.37 18.94
N GLN A 19 0.14 1.58 19.40
CA GLN A 19 0.15 1.00 20.73
C GLN A 19 1.31 -0.01 20.90
N ALA A 20 1.50 -0.92 19.94
CA ALA A 20 2.60 -1.89 19.97
C ALA A 20 3.98 -1.22 19.97
N VAL A 21 4.17 -0.21 19.12
CA VAL A 21 5.38 0.63 19.10
C VAL A 21 5.60 1.28 20.45
N SER A 22 4.57 1.87 21.07
CA SER A 22 4.68 2.49 22.39
C SER A 22 5.14 1.48 23.46
N GLU A 23 4.52 0.29 23.51
CA GLU A 23 4.86 -0.76 24.47
C GLU A 23 6.27 -1.32 24.24
N ARG A 24 6.67 -1.54 22.99
CA ARG A 24 8.00 -2.00 22.61
C ARG A 24 9.05 -0.96 22.98
N LEU A 25 8.82 0.30 22.65
CA LEU A 25 9.72 1.40 22.99
C LEU A 25 9.82 1.64 24.50
N ALA A 26 8.75 1.43 25.27
CA ALA A 26 8.83 1.49 26.73
C ALA A 26 9.79 0.43 27.29
N LYS A 27 9.71 -0.81 26.78
CA LYS A 27 10.61 -1.91 27.16
C LYS A 27 12.04 -1.67 26.71
N GLU A 28 12.23 -1.22 25.46
CA GLU A 28 13.56 -0.98 24.89
C GLU A 28 14.22 0.26 25.50
N LYS A 29 13.48 1.31 25.86
CA LYS A 29 14.02 2.45 26.62
C LYS A 29 14.51 2.04 27.99
N ALA A 30 13.74 1.23 28.74
CA ALA A 30 14.19 0.75 30.05
C ALA A 30 15.48 -0.08 29.95
N LYS A 31 15.64 -0.86 28.86
CA LYS A 31 16.90 -1.57 28.57
C LYS A 31 17.99 -0.61 28.15
N ALA A 32 17.67 0.38 27.33
CA ALA A 32 18.65 1.23 26.68
C ALA A 32 19.11 2.41 27.55
N GLU A 33 18.35 2.80 28.58
CA GLU A 33 18.82 3.62 29.70
C GLU A 33 19.93 2.89 30.49
N ASN A 34 19.82 1.56 30.67
CA ASN A 34 20.93 0.77 31.21
C ASN A 34 22.12 0.66 30.24
N LEU A 35 21.90 0.85 28.93
CA LEU A 35 22.92 0.84 27.88
C LEU A 35 23.40 2.24 27.48
N GLN A 36 22.95 3.33 28.14
CA GLN A 36 23.41 4.69 27.83
C GLN A 36 24.93 4.83 27.95
N ALA A 37 25.54 3.99 28.80
CA ALA A 37 26.99 3.83 28.93
C ALA A 37 27.70 3.33 27.65
N LEU A 38 26.97 2.74 26.69
CA LEU A 38 27.51 2.14 25.46
C LEU A 38 27.39 3.04 24.21
N GLY A 39 26.69 4.18 24.30
CA GLY A 39 26.72 5.24 23.28
C GLY A 39 25.38 5.58 22.61
N ALA A 40 25.15 6.88 22.44
CA ALA A 40 23.92 7.47 21.89
C ALA A 40 23.54 6.97 20.48
N ARG A 41 24.54 6.61 19.65
CA ARG A 41 24.31 6.09 18.29
C ARG A 41 23.68 4.70 18.28
N ARG A 42 24.13 3.83 19.20
CA ARG A 42 23.59 2.47 19.32
C ARG A 42 22.15 2.50 19.84
N PHE A 43 21.86 3.39 20.79
CA PHE A 43 20.51 3.67 21.25
C PHE A 43 19.59 4.10 20.09
N ALA A 44 19.99 5.11 19.31
CA ALA A 44 19.19 5.61 18.20
C ALA A 44 18.88 4.51 17.16
N TYR A 45 19.89 3.70 16.82
CA TYR A 45 19.72 2.56 15.92
C TYR A 45 18.74 1.52 16.48
N THR A 46 18.90 1.08 17.74
CA THR A 46 18.00 0.09 18.36
C THR A 46 16.55 0.59 18.44
N VAL A 47 16.35 1.89 18.70
CA VAL A 47 15.00 2.48 18.69
C VAL A 47 14.43 2.50 17.28
N ALA A 48 15.22 2.87 16.26
CA ALA A 48 14.77 2.86 14.87
C ALA A 48 14.42 1.43 14.39
N GLU A 49 15.24 0.45 14.75
CA GLU A 49 15.01 -0.97 14.46
C GLU A 49 13.73 -1.48 15.14
N ALA A 50 13.52 -1.16 16.42
CA ALA A 50 12.27 -1.51 17.12
C ALA A 50 11.03 -0.88 16.47
N ILE A 51 11.12 0.34 15.94
CA ILE A 51 10.02 0.95 15.18
C ILE A 51 9.80 0.18 13.87
N GLU A 52 10.86 -0.19 13.16
CA GLU A 52 10.75 -0.97 11.91
C GLU A 52 10.11 -2.34 12.14
N GLU A 53 10.48 -3.04 13.22
CA GLU A 53 9.94 -4.34 13.61
C GLU A 53 8.42 -4.32 13.85
N GLU A 54 7.89 -3.22 14.37
CA GLU A 54 6.45 -3.09 14.66
C GLU A 54 5.66 -2.45 13.50
N VAL A 55 6.25 -1.48 12.80
CA VAL A 55 5.59 -0.81 11.66
C VAL A 55 5.57 -1.72 10.42
N GLY A 56 6.63 -2.52 10.19
CA GLY A 56 6.71 -3.43 9.04
C GLY A 56 5.53 -4.40 8.91
N PRO A 57 5.17 -5.15 9.97
CA PRO A 57 3.99 -6.00 9.98
C PRO A 57 2.67 -5.25 9.76
N ALA A 58 2.54 -4.03 10.32
CA ALA A 58 1.36 -3.20 10.10
C ALA A 58 1.25 -2.75 8.63
N VAL A 59 2.37 -2.41 7.98
CA VAL A 59 2.41 -2.14 6.53
C VAL A 59 1.97 -3.38 5.75
N ALA A 60 2.47 -4.56 6.09
CA ALA A 60 2.07 -5.81 5.42
C ALA A 60 0.57 -6.10 5.58
N ALA A 61 0.01 -5.91 6.78
CA ALA A 61 -1.42 -6.07 7.04
C ALA A 61 -2.27 -5.04 6.26
N ALA A 62 -1.82 -3.78 6.19
CA ALA A 62 -2.46 -2.74 5.41
C ALA A 62 -2.46 -3.05 3.91
N LEU A 63 -1.35 -3.57 3.38
CA LEU A 63 -1.24 -4.01 1.98
C LEU A 63 -2.13 -5.23 1.70
N ALA A 64 -2.23 -6.19 2.62
CA ALA A 64 -3.15 -7.32 2.49
C ALA A 64 -4.63 -6.87 2.50
N SER A 65 -4.98 -5.89 3.33
CA SER A 65 -6.31 -5.26 3.31
C SER A 65 -6.60 -4.57 1.98
N TYR A 66 -5.60 -3.88 1.43
CA TYR A 66 -5.64 -3.26 0.11
C TYR A 66 -5.90 -4.29 -1.01
N ASP A 67 -5.20 -5.43 -0.98
CA ASP A 67 -5.40 -6.54 -1.93
C ASP A 67 -6.83 -7.10 -1.86
N GLY A 68 -7.35 -7.31 -0.66
CA GLY A 68 -8.74 -7.74 -0.44
C GLY A 68 -9.77 -6.74 -0.97
N ALA A 69 -9.44 -5.43 -0.93
CA ALA A 69 -10.33 -4.37 -1.36
C ALA A 69 -10.35 -4.17 -2.89
N ILE A 70 -9.21 -4.36 -3.58
CA ILE A 70 -9.06 -4.16 -5.04
C ILE A 70 -9.73 -5.24 -5.89
N ASN A 71 -9.98 -6.43 -5.35
CA ASN A 71 -10.67 -7.50 -6.09
C ASN A 71 -12.14 -7.17 -6.48
N ARG A 72 -12.59 -5.92 -6.33
CA ARG A 72 -13.90 -5.43 -6.77
C ARG A 72 -13.77 -4.37 -7.88
N PRO A 73 -14.65 -4.34 -8.91
CA PRO A 73 -14.33 -3.82 -10.24
C PRO A 73 -14.37 -2.29 -10.41
N ILE A 74 -14.24 -1.47 -9.36
CA ILE A 74 -14.60 -0.05 -9.45
C ILE A 74 -13.42 0.86 -9.09
N LEU A 75 -12.85 1.46 -10.15
CA LEU A 75 -12.06 2.72 -10.21
C LEU A 75 -10.62 2.74 -9.63
N PRO A 76 -9.78 3.71 -10.05
CA PRO A 76 -8.35 3.77 -9.74
C PRO A 76 -8.13 4.16 -8.27
N ASN A 77 -7.38 3.33 -7.56
CA ASN A 77 -7.20 3.43 -6.11
C ASN A 77 -6.05 4.36 -5.69
N GLU A 78 -5.67 5.33 -6.52
CA GLU A 78 -4.61 6.29 -6.21
C GLU A 78 -4.87 7.00 -4.87
N ARG A 79 -6.14 7.29 -4.54
CA ARG A 79 -6.51 7.85 -3.22
C ARG A 79 -6.17 6.92 -2.06
N TRP A 80 -6.40 5.62 -2.21
CA TRP A 80 -6.09 4.62 -1.18
C TRP A 80 -4.59 4.39 -1.07
N GLU A 81 -3.86 4.39 -2.18
CA GLU A 81 -2.40 4.34 -2.18
C GLU A 81 -1.80 5.56 -1.48
N VAL A 82 -2.31 6.76 -1.75
CA VAL A 82 -1.90 8.00 -1.07
C VAL A 82 -2.24 7.94 0.42
N ALA A 83 -3.43 7.47 0.79
CA ALA A 83 -3.83 7.32 2.19
C ALA A 83 -2.92 6.33 2.93
N LEU A 84 -2.58 5.20 2.31
CA LEU A 84 -1.71 4.17 2.90
C LEU A 84 -0.28 4.72 3.07
N LYS A 85 0.28 5.39 2.06
CA LYS A 85 1.58 6.07 2.16
C LYS A 85 1.61 7.13 3.25
N SER A 86 0.55 7.94 3.34
CA SER A 86 0.42 8.95 4.39
C SER A 86 0.42 8.31 5.78
N ARG A 87 -0.34 7.23 5.97
CA ARG A 87 -0.40 6.49 7.24
C ARG A 87 0.92 5.84 7.63
N ILE A 88 1.65 5.24 6.67
CA ILE A 88 3.02 4.75 6.90
C ILE A 88 3.91 5.88 7.42
N GLY A 89 3.88 7.04 6.75
CA GLY A 89 4.66 8.20 7.15
C GLY A 89 4.32 8.67 8.57
N HIS A 90 3.02 8.79 8.86
CA HIS A 90 2.55 9.18 10.19
C HIS A 90 2.96 8.19 11.29
N ALA A 91 2.87 6.89 11.04
CA ALA A 91 3.25 5.86 12.02
C ALA A 91 4.74 5.92 12.36
N VAL A 92 5.61 6.09 11.36
CA VAL A 92 7.05 6.28 11.57
C VAL A 92 7.31 7.57 12.34
N ASP A 93 6.69 8.69 11.94
CA ASP A 93 6.88 9.99 12.59
C ASP A 93 6.37 9.97 14.06
N ALA A 94 5.30 9.21 14.34
CA ALA A 94 4.78 8.99 15.68
C ALA A 94 5.72 8.11 16.52
N GLY A 95 6.21 6.99 15.97
CA GLY A 95 7.19 6.12 16.62
C GLY A 95 8.48 6.86 16.97
N MET A 96 8.98 7.71 16.06
CA MET A 96 10.17 8.54 16.31
C MET A 96 9.94 9.57 17.42
N ARG A 97 8.77 10.22 17.45
CA ARG A 97 8.38 11.11 18.55
C ARG A 97 8.32 10.38 19.88
N LEU A 98 7.68 9.22 19.92
CA LEU A 98 7.62 8.35 21.11
C LEU A 98 9.03 7.96 21.55
N GLY A 99 9.89 7.52 20.64
CA GLY A 99 11.29 7.16 20.89
C GLY A 99 12.12 8.30 21.47
N SER A 100 11.86 9.54 21.04
CA SER A 100 12.52 10.75 21.54
C SER A 100 12.18 11.11 23.00
N GLY A 101 11.07 10.59 23.52
CA GLY A 101 10.71 10.63 24.96
C GLY A 101 10.56 12.02 25.58
N GLY A 102 10.37 13.08 24.79
CA GLY A 102 10.23 14.45 25.31
C GLY A 102 11.52 15.08 25.88
N HIS A 103 12.66 14.37 25.90
CA HIS A 103 13.91 14.88 26.48
C HIS A 103 14.63 15.87 25.55
N GLU A 104 14.32 17.16 25.56
CA GLU A 104 14.81 18.18 24.59
C GLU A 104 16.31 18.09 24.26
N ASN A 105 17.15 17.78 25.23
CA ASN A 105 18.62 17.80 25.08
C ASN A 105 19.30 16.42 25.02
N ALA A 106 18.56 15.35 24.75
CA ALA A 106 19.15 14.01 24.71
C ALA A 106 20.09 13.83 23.50
N PRO A 107 21.32 13.29 23.69
CA PRO A 107 22.34 13.20 22.64
C PRO A 107 21.98 12.25 21.48
N TRP A 108 21.01 11.33 21.67
CA TRP A 108 20.55 10.42 20.63
C TRP A 108 19.43 10.99 19.75
N LYS A 109 18.79 12.09 20.14
CA LYS A 109 17.72 12.72 19.36
C LYS A 109 18.11 13.13 17.94
N PRO A 110 19.24 13.83 17.70
CA PRO A 110 19.63 14.19 16.34
C PRO A 110 19.88 12.94 15.48
N LEU A 111 20.49 11.90 16.08
CA LEU A 111 20.75 10.63 15.41
C LEU A 111 19.44 9.90 15.04
N LEU A 112 18.45 9.93 15.94
CA LEU A 112 17.13 9.38 15.66
C LEU A 112 16.43 10.13 14.51
N ALA A 113 16.57 11.45 14.46
CA ALA A 113 16.02 12.28 13.39
C ALA A 113 16.72 12.04 12.04
N GLU A 114 18.01 11.69 12.04
CA GLU A 114 18.77 11.29 10.85
C GLU A 114 18.30 9.93 10.30
N GLU A 115 17.94 8.98 11.17
CA GLU A 115 17.45 7.64 10.77
C GLU A 115 15.99 7.66 10.25
N ALA A 116 15.16 8.59 10.74
CA ALA A 116 13.75 8.71 10.36
C ALA A 116 13.48 8.76 8.84
N PRO A 117 14.15 9.60 8.03
CA PRO A 117 13.92 9.63 6.58
C PRO A 117 14.34 8.32 5.90
N ALA A 118 15.41 7.67 6.37
CA ALA A 118 15.87 6.39 5.81
C ALA A 118 14.85 5.28 6.08
N LEU A 119 14.35 5.17 7.32
CA LEU A 119 13.32 4.21 7.69
C LEU A 119 12.02 4.41 6.90
N LYS A 120 11.57 5.67 6.80
CA LYS A 120 10.38 6.04 6.02
C LYS A 120 10.54 5.67 4.55
N ALA A 121 11.71 5.93 3.96
CA ALA A 121 12.00 5.56 2.58
C ALA A 121 11.97 4.03 2.36
N ARG A 122 12.53 3.24 3.29
CA ARG A 122 12.48 1.76 3.21
C ARG A 122 11.04 1.24 3.22
N LEU A 123 10.22 1.68 4.18
CA LEU A 123 8.83 1.22 4.31
C LEU A 123 7.94 1.69 3.15
N LEU A 124 8.12 2.92 2.67
CA LEU A 124 7.43 3.41 1.48
C LEU A 124 7.85 2.66 0.21
N ALA A 125 9.12 2.28 0.09
CA ALA A 125 9.60 1.49 -1.04
C ALA A 125 8.95 0.10 -1.10
N ILE A 126 8.68 -0.52 0.05
CA ILE A 126 7.92 -1.78 0.14
C ILE A 126 6.51 -1.59 -0.42
N ALA A 127 5.80 -0.56 0.04
CA ALA A 127 4.45 -0.25 -0.46
C ALA A 127 4.45 0.06 -1.96
N ASP A 128 5.41 0.86 -2.45
CA ASP A 128 5.55 1.17 -3.87
C ASP A 128 5.84 -0.07 -4.73
N ALA A 129 6.70 -0.97 -4.24
CA ALA A 129 6.98 -2.23 -4.92
C ALA A 129 5.71 -3.07 -5.04
N HIS A 130 4.90 -3.13 -3.97
CA HIS A 130 3.62 -3.83 -3.94
C HIS A 130 2.63 -3.26 -4.96
N PHE A 131 2.42 -1.93 -4.96
CA PHE A 131 1.53 -1.26 -5.91
C PHE A 131 1.96 -1.47 -7.37
N ARG A 132 3.27 -1.41 -7.66
CA ARG A 132 3.80 -1.70 -9.00
C ARG A 132 3.56 -3.15 -9.42
N GLN A 133 3.73 -4.12 -8.51
CA GLN A 133 3.46 -5.54 -8.80
C GLN A 133 1.99 -5.78 -9.12
N LEU A 134 1.07 -5.20 -8.35
CA LEU A 134 -0.36 -5.25 -8.62
C LEU A 134 -0.72 -4.58 -9.95
N GLY A 135 -0.15 -3.42 -10.26
CA GLY A 135 -0.33 -2.75 -11.55
C GLY A 135 0.13 -3.60 -12.74
N LYS A 136 1.23 -4.34 -12.59
CA LYS A 136 1.70 -5.32 -13.59
C LYS A 136 0.78 -6.53 -13.70
N ALA A 137 0.29 -7.07 -12.58
CA ALA A 137 -0.65 -8.19 -12.56
C ALA A 137 -2.00 -7.82 -13.20
N ARG A 138 -2.51 -6.60 -12.94
CA ARG A 138 -3.73 -6.05 -13.56
C ARG A 138 -3.56 -5.84 -15.06
N ARG A 139 -2.38 -5.41 -15.52
CA ARG A 139 -2.04 -5.31 -16.95
C ARG A 139 -1.91 -6.69 -17.62
N ARG A 140 -1.42 -7.73 -16.92
CA ARG A 140 -1.40 -9.12 -17.41
C ARG A 140 -2.79 -9.75 -17.48
N GLY A 141 -3.72 -9.29 -16.64
CA GLY A 141 -5.16 -9.56 -16.72
C GLY A 141 -5.90 -8.67 -17.74
N GLY A 142 -5.21 -8.19 -18.77
CA GLY A 142 -5.87 -7.61 -19.95
C GLY A 142 -6.95 -8.55 -20.45
N PRO A 143 -8.08 -8.01 -20.97
CA PRO A 143 -9.33 -8.74 -21.10
C PRO A 143 -9.08 -10.10 -21.75
N ARG A 144 -9.45 -11.18 -21.05
CA ARG A 144 -9.71 -12.46 -21.71
C ARG A 144 -10.73 -12.13 -22.80
N ARG A 145 -10.21 -12.01 -24.04
CA ARG A 145 -10.94 -11.88 -25.29
C ARG A 145 -11.91 -13.05 -25.39
N GLY A 146 -13.11 -12.87 -24.85
CA GLY A 146 -14.32 -13.53 -25.31
C GLY A 146 -15.01 -12.74 -26.43
N TRP A 147 -14.40 -11.64 -26.89
CA TRP A 147 -14.92 -10.83 -27.98
C TRP A 147 -13.92 -10.91 -29.13
N LEU A 148 -14.43 -11.39 -30.27
CA LEU A 148 -13.75 -11.41 -31.56
C LEU A 148 -13.04 -10.07 -31.79
N PRO A 149 -11.81 -10.06 -32.33
CA PRO A 149 -11.14 -8.81 -32.66
C PRO A 149 -12.08 -7.96 -33.53
N GLU A 150 -12.20 -6.65 -33.27
CA GLU A 150 -13.04 -5.71 -34.02
C GLU A 150 -13.06 -5.92 -35.55
N PRO A 151 -11.95 -6.22 -36.25
CA PRO A 151 -12.00 -6.53 -37.68
C PRO A 151 -12.78 -7.82 -38.01
N ALA A 152 -12.74 -8.84 -37.15
CA ALA A 152 -13.49 -10.09 -37.32
C ALA A 152 -14.99 -9.93 -37.01
N LEU A 153 -15.36 -9.07 -36.07
CA LEU A 153 -16.77 -8.75 -35.82
C LEU A 153 -17.36 -7.94 -36.98
N ARG A 154 -16.60 -6.99 -37.53
CA ARG A 154 -17.02 -6.21 -38.71
C ARG A 154 -17.18 -7.08 -39.95
N SER A 155 -16.26 -8.02 -40.20
CA SER A 155 -16.39 -8.94 -41.32
C SER A 155 -17.56 -9.91 -41.16
N ALA A 156 -17.80 -10.42 -39.94
CA ALA A 156 -18.96 -11.27 -39.67
C ALA A 156 -20.30 -10.53 -39.91
N LEU A 157 -20.44 -9.30 -39.41
CA LEU A 157 -21.64 -8.48 -39.65
C LEU A 157 -21.83 -8.15 -41.14
N PHE A 158 -20.74 -7.92 -41.87
CA PHE A 158 -20.80 -7.64 -43.31
C PHE A 158 -21.28 -8.85 -44.11
N VAL A 159 -20.79 -10.06 -43.79
CA VAL A 159 -21.22 -11.30 -44.44
C VAL A 159 -22.69 -11.59 -44.14
N VAL A 160 -23.12 -11.42 -42.89
CA VAL A 160 -24.54 -11.59 -42.50
C VAL A 160 -25.42 -10.58 -43.24
N GLY A 161 -25.02 -9.31 -43.33
CA GLY A 161 -25.74 -8.28 -44.08
C GLY A 161 -25.88 -8.61 -45.58
N LEU A 162 -24.83 -9.16 -46.20
CA LEU A 162 -24.85 -9.60 -47.59
C LEU A 162 -25.83 -10.77 -47.83
N VAL A 163 -25.82 -11.77 -46.94
CA VAL A 163 -26.71 -12.94 -47.05
C VAL A 163 -28.16 -12.53 -46.87
N VAL A 164 -28.47 -11.69 -45.87
CA VAL A 164 -29.82 -11.19 -45.63
C VAL A 164 -30.29 -10.31 -46.79
N GLY A 165 -29.44 -9.42 -47.31
CA GLY A 165 -29.75 -8.59 -48.47
C GLY A 165 -30.07 -9.42 -49.71
N ALA A 166 -29.28 -10.45 -50.02
CA ALA A 166 -29.52 -11.34 -51.15
C ALA A 166 -30.85 -12.12 -51.01
N LEU A 167 -31.19 -12.56 -49.79
CA LEU A 167 -32.44 -13.25 -49.50
C LEU A 167 -33.67 -12.35 -49.67
N VAL A 168 -33.58 -11.09 -49.24
CA VAL A 168 -34.64 -10.09 -49.42
C VAL A 168 -34.85 -9.75 -50.90
N VAL A 169 -33.77 -9.60 -51.67
CA VAL A 169 -33.86 -9.36 -53.12
C VAL A 169 -34.50 -10.54 -53.85
N GLN A 170 -34.16 -11.78 -53.47
CA GLN A 170 -34.82 -12.97 -54.05
C GLN A 170 -36.31 -13.08 -53.69
N LEU A 171 -36.72 -12.60 -52.51
CA LEU A 171 -38.12 -12.57 -52.09
C LEU A 171 -38.94 -11.47 -52.78
N LEU A 172 -38.31 -10.36 -53.19
CA LEU A 172 -38.94 -9.25 -53.91
C LEU A 172 -39.07 -9.47 -55.43
N HIS A 173 -38.35 -10.44 -55.99
CA HIS A 173 -38.41 -10.82 -57.41
C HIS A 173 -39.24 -12.08 -57.68
N ARG A 174 -39.95 -12.61 -56.67
CA ARG A 174 -41.04 -13.57 -56.82
C ARG A 174 -42.38 -12.88 -56.71
#